data_AF-A0A7V4HST0-F1
#
_entry.id   AF-A0A7V4HST0-F1
#
_cell.length_a   1.000
_cell.length_b   1.000
_cell.length_c   1.000
_cell.angle_alpha   90.00
_cell.angle_beta   90.00
_cell.angle_gamma   90.00
#
_symmetry.space_group_name_H-M   'P 1'
#
loop_
_entity.id
_entity.type
_entity.pdbx_description
1 polymer ?
#
loop_
_entity_poly.entity_id
_entity_poly.type
_entity_poly.pdbx_seq_one_letter_code
_entity_poly.pdbx_strand_id
1 'polypeptide(L)'
;MNVSQLQLFLSSLSQPLSASGAKKAAEDLSRACAALEPFREWSLVQFADFLAAADQYAKTGVVPTSGRARTTRSAAKAGDPQALAAAIDQVRAFFDRVTSPEVSYASIEAEIKRLDKQFKKDELLEIAKALGISAKPKTKKDAVAEIQRVMTQRKETFERTRF
;
A
#
# COMPACT_ATOMS: atom_id res chain seq x y z
N MET A 1 -8.79 9.33 -15.76
CA MET A 1 -9.94 9.17 -16.67
C MET A 1 -10.81 8.04 -16.16
N ASN A 2 -12.10 8.29 -16.01
CA ASN A 2 -13.06 7.36 -15.40
C ASN A 2 -14.04 6.83 -16.46
N VAL A 3 -14.77 5.77 -16.15
CA VAL A 3 -15.73 5.15 -17.08
C VAL A 3 -16.81 6.14 -17.53
N SER A 4 -17.25 7.06 -16.66
CA SER A 4 -18.19 8.14 -17.05
C SER A 4 -17.64 9.04 -18.16
N GLN A 5 -16.34 9.35 -18.14
CA GLN A 5 -15.70 10.14 -19.20
C GLN A 5 -15.58 9.35 -20.51
N LEU A 6 -15.39 8.04 -20.42
CA LEU A 6 -15.45 7.15 -21.58
C LEU A 6 -16.87 7.09 -22.17
N GLN A 7 -17.90 6.95 -21.34
CA GLN A 7 -19.30 6.96 -21.79
C GLN A 7 -19.65 8.27 -22.52
N LEU A 8 -19.20 9.43 -22.01
CA LEU A 8 -19.38 10.73 -22.67
C LEU A 8 -18.67 10.81 -24.03
N PHE A 9 -17.48 10.23 -24.14
CA PHE A 9 -16.76 10.16 -25.40
C PHE A 9 -17.48 9.24 -26.40
N LEU A 10 -17.95 8.07 -25.97
CA LEU A 10 -18.67 7.14 -26.83
C LEU A 10 -20.03 7.70 -27.27
N SER A 11 -20.73 8.43 -26.40
CA SER A 11 -22.01 9.06 -26.75
C SER A 11 -21.83 10.21 -27.74
N SER A 12 -20.74 10.98 -27.68
CA SER A 12 -20.48 12.04 -28.66
C SER A 12 -20.23 11.51 -30.08
N LEU A 13 -19.80 10.24 -30.21
CA LEU A 13 -19.62 9.56 -31.49
C LEU A 13 -20.93 9.01 -32.08
N SER A 14 -21.97 8.81 -31.26
CA SER A 14 -23.24 8.21 -31.72
C SER A 14 -23.99 9.07 -32.75
N GLN A 15 -23.97 10.40 -32.57
CA GLN A 15 -24.63 11.36 -33.45
C GLN A 15 -23.99 11.42 -34.86
N PRO A 16 -22.66 11.58 -35.02
CA PRO A 16 -22.03 11.52 -36.35
C PRO A 16 -22.12 10.14 -37.00
N LEU A 17 -22.10 9.04 -36.22
CA LEU A 17 -22.30 7.69 -36.75
C LEU A 17 -23.73 7.48 -37.29
N SER A 18 -24.74 8.03 -36.62
CA SER A 18 -26.11 7.99 -37.12
C SER A 18 -26.27 8.80 -38.41
N ALA A 19 -25.65 9.98 -38.48
CA ALA A 19 -25.70 10.86 -39.65
C ALA A 19 -24.98 10.28 -40.88
N SER A 20 -23.95 9.46 -40.68
CA SER A 20 -23.22 8.77 -41.76
C SER A 20 -23.92 7.49 -42.24
N GLY A 21 -25.10 7.15 -41.72
CA GLY A 21 -25.86 5.96 -42.09
C GLY A 21 -25.51 4.70 -41.31
N ALA A 22 -24.54 4.76 -40.40
CA ALA A 22 -24.13 3.64 -39.54
C ALA A 22 -25.03 3.51 -38.30
N LYS A 23 -26.36 3.42 -38.50
CA LYS A 23 -27.37 3.37 -37.43
C LYS A 23 -27.12 2.24 -36.43
N LYS A 24 -26.77 1.05 -36.93
CA LYS A 24 -26.44 -0.12 -36.09
C LYS A 24 -25.24 0.15 -35.16
N ALA A 25 -24.20 0.82 -35.66
CA ALA A 25 -23.04 1.17 -34.84
C ALA A 25 -23.39 2.19 -33.75
N ALA A 26 -24.29 3.14 -34.04
CA ALA A 26 -24.78 4.08 -33.04
C ALA A 26 -25.65 3.40 -31.96
N GLU A 27 -26.46 2.42 -32.34
CA GLU A 27 -27.25 1.59 -31.41
C GLU A 27 -26.34 0.73 -30.52
N ASP A 28 -25.33 0.08 -31.11
CA ASP A 28 -24.36 -0.74 -30.37
C ASP A 28 -23.56 0.11 -29.35
N LEU A 29 -23.17 1.33 -29.72
CA LEU A 29 -22.53 2.27 -28.79
C LEU A 29 -23.46 2.68 -27.65
N SER A 30 -24.74 2.94 -27.94
CA SER A 30 -25.73 3.27 -26.92
C SER A 30 -25.92 2.13 -25.93
N ARG A 31 -25.96 0.89 -26.45
CA ARG A 31 -26.02 -0.32 -25.63
C ARG A 31 -24.77 -0.52 -24.78
N ALA A 32 -23.59 -0.28 -25.35
CA ALA A 32 -22.33 -0.33 -24.62
C ALA A 32 -22.29 0.70 -23.49
N CYS A 33 -22.73 1.93 -23.74
CA CYS A 33 -22.84 2.97 -22.70
C CYS A 33 -23.78 2.54 -21.56
N ALA A 34 -24.94 1.96 -21.86
CA ALA A 34 -25.86 1.44 -20.85
C ALA A 34 -25.25 0.31 -20.00
N ALA A 35 -24.49 -0.60 -20.63
CA ALA A 35 -23.82 -1.69 -19.92
C ALA A 35 -22.68 -1.22 -19.00
N LEU A 36 -22.10 -0.05 -19.28
CA LEU A 36 -21.03 0.54 -18.48
C LEU A 36 -21.55 1.32 -17.26
N GLU A 37 -22.86 1.56 -17.14
CA GLU A 37 -23.45 2.38 -16.10
C GLU A 37 -23.10 1.95 -14.66
N PRO A 38 -23.08 0.64 -14.32
CA PRO A 38 -22.69 0.18 -12.97
C PRO A 38 -21.24 0.54 -12.59
N PHE A 39 -20.40 0.85 -13.57
CA PHE A 39 -18.96 1.10 -13.39
C PHE A 39 -18.59 2.57 -13.56
N ARG A 40 -19.56 3.49 -13.70
CA ARG A 40 -19.35 4.91 -14.03
C ARG A 40 -18.32 5.64 -13.15
N GLU A 41 -18.23 5.28 -11.87
CA GLU A 41 -17.29 5.88 -10.90
C GLU A 41 -15.89 5.25 -10.93
N TRP A 42 -15.72 4.10 -11.60
CA TRP A 42 -14.46 3.39 -11.64
C TRP A 42 -13.45 4.12 -12.52
N SER A 43 -12.18 4.07 -12.12
CA SER A 43 -11.11 4.48 -13.02
C SER A 43 -10.98 3.48 -14.17
N LEU A 44 -10.51 3.94 -15.35
CA LEU A 44 -10.29 3.04 -16.48
C LEU A 44 -9.32 1.91 -16.17
N VAL A 45 -8.33 2.18 -15.33
CA VAL A 45 -7.43 1.14 -14.82
C VAL A 45 -8.25 0.11 -14.07
N GLN A 46 -9.04 0.50 -13.05
CA GLN A 46 -9.91 -0.41 -12.28
C GLN A 46 -10.90 -1.21 -13.15
N PHE A 47 -11.38 -0.62 -14.23
CA PHE A 47 -12.22 -1.32 -15.19
C PHE A 47 -11.42 -2.33 -16.05
N ALA A 48 -10.22 -1.99 -16.51
CA ALA A 48 -9.39 -2.85 -17.36
C ALA A 48 -9.04 -4.19 -16.69
N ASP A 49 -8.41 -4.21 -15.51
CA ASP A 49 -8.13 -5.51 -14.87
C ASP A 49 -9.40 -6.21 -14.33
N PHE A 50 -10.55 -5.53 -14.21
CA PHE A 50 -11.82 -6.26 -14.01
C PHE A 50 -12.18 -7.07 -15.25
N LEU A 51 -12.07 -6.48 -16.45
CA LEU A 51 -12.27 -7.21 -17.71
C LEU A 51 -11.28 -8.37 -17.87
N ALA A 52 -10.01 -8.17 -17.49
CA ALA A 52 -9.01 -9.23 -17.52
C ALA A 52 -9.36 -10.39 -16.56
N ALA A 53 -9.81 -10.07 -15.34
CA ALA A 53 -10.27 -11.07 -14.38
C ALA A 53 -11.53 -11.81 -14.86
N ALA A 54 -12.47 -11.09 -15.49
CA ALA A 54 -13.67 -11.68 -16.06
C ALA A 54 -13.36 -12.64 -17.21
N ASP A 55 -12.43 -12.29 -18.12
CA ASP A 55 -11.96 -13.17 -19.19
C ASP A 55 -11.27 -14.43 -18.64
N GLN A 56 -10.42 -14.28 -17.62
CA GLN A 56 -9.79 -15.40 -16.94
C GLN A 56 -10.82 -16.33 -16.28
N TYR A 57 -11.81 -15.76 -15.59
CA TYR A 57 -12.91 -16.53 -15.01
C TYR A 57 -13.72 -17.27 -16.08
N ALA A 58 -14.06 -16.62 -17.18
CA ALA A 58 -14.79 -17.24 -18.29
C ALA A 58 -14.03 -18.45 -18.89
N LYS A 59 -12.70 -18.40 -18.93
CA LYS A 59 -11.86 -19.47 -19.46
C LYS A 59 -11.60 -20.62 -18.49
N THR A 60 -11.45 -20.31 -17.21
CA THR A 60 -10.93 -21.27 -16.22
C THR A 60 -11.97 -21.71 -15.20
N GLY A 61 -13.09 -21.00 -15.07
CA GLY A 61 -14.08 -21.19 -13.99
C GLY A 61 -13.55 -20.82 -12.60
N VAL A 62 -12.28 -20.42 -12.49
CA VAL A 62 -11.63 -20.03 -11.23
C VAL A 62 -11.69 -18.52 -11.12
N VAL A 63 -12.32 -18.01 -10.06
CA VAL A 63 -12.21 -16.60 -9.72
C VAL A 63 -10.80 -16.38 -9.20
N PRO A 64 -9.97 -15.51 -9.82
CA PRO A 64 -8.66 -15.19 -9.28
C PRO A 64 -8.84 -14.50 -7.93
N THR A 65 -8.66 -15.24 -6.84
CA THR A 65 -8.62 -14.68 -5.48
C THR A 65 -7.28 -14.00 -5.22
N SER A 66 -6.31 -14.16 -6.12
CA SER A 66 -5.01 -13.50 -6.10
C SER A 66 -4.98 -12.31 -7.07
N GLY A 67 -5.20 -11.13 -6.50
CA GLY A 67 -4.53 -9.92 -7.00
C GLY A 67 -5.37 -8.97 -7.85
N ARG A 68 -6.19 -8.17 -7.16
CA ARG A 68 -6.25 -6.73 -7.48
C ARG A 68 -6.58 -5.92 -6.23
N ALA A 69 -5.54 -5.52 -5.51
CA ALA A 69 -5.64 -4.42 -4.57
C ALA A 69 -6.09 -3.19 -5.35
N ARG A 70 -7.33 -2.77 -5.11
CA ARG A 70 -7.86 -1.49 -5.55
C ARG A 70 -6.96 -0.40 -5.00
N THR A 71 -6.42 0.41 -5.89
CA THR A 71 -5.88 1.73 -5.59
C THR A 71 -6.99 2.61 -5.02
N THR A 72 -7.30 2.42 -3.75
CA THR A 72 -7.62 3.52 -2.86
C THR A 72 -6.30 4.04 -2.31
N ARG A 73 -6.16 5.35 -2.29
CA ARG A 73 -5.16 6.02 -1.46
C ARG A 73 -5.61 5.81 0.00
N SER A 74 -5.41 4.61 0.55
CA SER A 74 -5.49 4.27 1.96
C SER A 74 -4.95 2.86 2.17
N ALA A 75 -4.11 2.71 3.20
CA ALA A 75 -3.41 1.52 3.64
C ALA A 75 -2.41 0.94 2.63
N ALA A 76 -1.14 1.21 2.94
CA ALA A 76 0.00 0.47 2.46
C ALA A 76 -0.26 -1.03 2.52
N LYS A 77 0.35 -1.73 1.57
CA LYS A 77 0.55 -3.18 1.54
C LYS A 77 1.06 -3.63 2.90
N ALA A 78 0.16 -4.01 3.79
CA ALA A 78 0.52 -4.78 4.95
C ALA A 78 1.02 -6.11 4.39
N GLY A 79 2.33 -6.33 4.46
CA GLY A 79 2.76 -7.64 4.94
C GLY A 79 1.90 -7.93 6.16
N ASP A 80 1.25 -9.09 6.16
CA ASP A 80 0.31 -9.58 7.17
C ASP A 80 0.21 -8.63 8.38
N PRO A 81 -0.86 -7.81 8.54
CA PRO A 81 -0.91 -6.75 9.55
C PRO A 81 -0.67 -7.30 10.97
N GLN A 82 -0.94 -8.59 11.16
CA GLN A 82 -0.58 -9.34 12.35
C GLN A 82 0.94 -9.54 12.51
N ALA A 83 1.68 -9.80 11.43
CA ALA A 83 3.14 -9.84 11.44
C ALA A 83 3.79 -8.47 11.65
N LEU A 84 3.21 -7.38 11.12
CA LEU A 84 3.70 -6.02 11.41
C LEU A 84 3.43 -5.63 12.87
N ALA A 85 2.25 -5.95 13.40
CA ALA A 85 1.94 -5.73 14.82
C ALA A 85 2.88 -6.55 15.72
N ALA A 86 3.08 -7.83 15.41
CA ALA A 86 4.02 -8.69 16.13
C ALA A 86 5.46 -8.17 16.05
N ALA A 87 5.88 -7.62 14.91
CA ALA A 87 7.18 -6.97 14.76
C ALA A 87 7.29 -5.69 15.60
N ILE A 88 6.26 -4.84 15.61
CA ILE A 88 6.21 -3.64 16.45
C ILE A 88 6.31 -4.03 17.93
N ASP A 89 5.60 -5.07 18.36
CA ASP A 89 5.64 -5.56 19.74
C ASP A 89 7.02 -6.15 20.10
N GLN A 90 7.66 -6.87 19.17
CA GLN A 90 9.03 -7.36 19.35
C GLN A 90 10.03 -6.21 19.49
N VAL A 91 9.93 -5.20 18.63
CA VAL A 91 10.82 -4.03 18.65
C VAL A 91 10.58 -3.21 19.92
N ARG A 92 9.34 -3.06 20.39
CA ARG A 92 9.02 -2.41 21.67
C ARG A 92 9.56 -3.20 22.87
N ALA A 93 9.37 -4.52 22.88
CA ALA A 93 9.88 -5.39 23.94
C ALA A 93 11.42 -5.41 23.97
N PHE A 94 12.07 -5.25 22.82
CA PHE A 94 13.52 -5.05 22.77
C PHE A 94 13.90 -3.64 23.23
N PHE A 95 13.17 -2.60 22.80
CA PHE A 95 13.38 -1.21 23.21
C PHE A 95 13.30 -1.01 24.73
N ASP A 96 12.38 -1.69 25.41
CA ASP A 96 12.30 -1.68 26.87
C ASP A 96 13.41 -2.50 27.54
N ARG A 97 13.91 -3.54 26.87
CA ARG A 97 15.10 -4.29 27.31
C ARG A 97 16.42 -3.59 27.02
N VAL A 98 16.46 -2.54 26.20
CA VAL A 98 17.69 -1.77 25.96
C VAL A 98 18.24 -1.17 27.26
N THR A 99 17.40 -0.88 28.25
CA THR A 99 17.83 -0.44 29.58
C THR A 99 18.32 -1.58 30.48
N SER A 100 18.35 -2.83 30.02
CA SER A 100 18.92 -3.95 30.78
C SER A 100 20.45 -3.99 30.66
N PRO A 101 21.17 -4.47 31.68
CA PRO A 101 22.63 -4.59 31.64
C PRO A 101 23.14 -5.52 30.54
N GLU A 102 22.31 -6.47 30.11
CA GLU A 102 22.66 -7.53 29.17
C GLU A 102 22.62 -7.09 27.68
N VAL A 103 21.97 -5.96 27.39
CA VAL A 103 21.91 -5.45 26.01
C VAL A 103 23.12 -4.57 25.73
N SER A 104 24.01 -5.03 24.85
CA SER A 104 25.19 -4.29 24.40
C SER A 104 24.87 -3.39 23.19
N TYR A 105 25.70 -2.38 22.94
CA TYR A 105 25.62 -1.55 21.72
C TYR A 105 25.74 -2.40 20.44
N ALA A 106 26.53 -3.47 20.46
CA ALA A 106 26.64 -4.42 19.34
C ALA A 106 25.31 -5.17 19.09
N SER A 107 24.57 -5.49 20.15
CA SER A 107 23.24 -6.10 20.05
C SER A 107 22.21 -5.15 19.44
N ILE A 108 22.31 -3.85 19.74
CA ILE A 108 21.45 -2.80 19.15
C ILE A 108 21.74 -2.69 17.65
N GLU A 109 23.01 -2.62 17.24
CA GLU A 109 23.35 -2.56 15.81
C GLU A 109 22.89 -3.79 15.02
N ALA A 110 22.97 -4.98 15.61
CA ALA A 110 22.48 -6.21 15.00
C ALA A 110 20.96 -6.16 14.77
N GLU A 111 20.19 -5.68 15.74
CA GLU A 111 18.74 -5.53 15.63
C GLU A 111 18.37 -4.46 14.59
N ILE A 112 19.11 -3.33 14.54
CA ILE A 112 18.92 -2.29 13.52
C ILE A 112 19.20 -2.83 12.11
N LYS A 113 20.27 -3.60 11.91
CA LYS A 113 20.57 -4.25 10.62
C LYS A 113 19.50 -5.27 10.23
N ARG A 114 18.99 -6.02 11.21
CA ARG A 114 17.86 -6.93 11.01
C ARG A 114 16.61 -6.17 10.57
N LEU A 115 16.30 -5.05 11.21
CA LEU A 115 15.17 -4.19 10.86
C LEU A 115 15.29 -3.62 9.45
N ASP A 116 16.47 -3.12 9.06
CA ASP A 116 16.71 -2.62 7.70
C ASP A 116 16.56 -3.73 6.64
N LYS A 117 16.97 -4.97 6.94
CA LYS A 117 16.85 -6.09 6.00
C LYS A 117 15.43 -6.66 5.91
N GLN A 118 14.71 -6.74 7.03
CA GLN A 118 13.40 -7.39 7.10
C GLN A 118 12.25 -6.47 6.69
N PHE A 119 12.34 -5.17 6.97
CA PHE A 119 11.21 -4.25 6.79
C PHE A 119 11.41 -3.27 5.64
N LYS A 120 10.30 -2.97 4.98
CA LYS A 120 10.25 -1.96 3.91
C LYS A 120 10.13 -0.57 4.51
N LYS A 121 10.33 0.45 3.66
CA LYS A 121 10.26 1.86 4.05
C LYS A 121 9.01 2.19 4.87
N ASP A 122 7.83 1.81 4.39
CA ASP A 122 6.57 2.17 5.05
C ASP A 122 6.39 1.46 6.40
N GLU A 123 6.84 0.21 6.52
CA GLU A 123 6.82 -0.57 7.76
C GLU A 123 7.78 0.01 8.81
N LEU A 124 8.98 0.46 8.40
CA LEU A 124 9.92 1.13 9.29
C LEU A 124 9.40 2.50 9.77
N LEU A 125 8.61 3.21 8.95
CA LEU A 125 7.96 4.44 9.37
C LEU A 125 6.87 4.18 10.42
N GLU A 126 6.11 3.10 10.29
CA GLU A 126 5.13 2.71 11.30
C GLU A 126 5.80 2.24 12.60
N ILE A 127 6.90 1.49 12.52
CA ILE A 127 7.71 1.11 13.69
C ILE A 127 8.27 2.36 14.38
N ALA A 128 8.82 3.32 13.64
CA ALA A 128 9.32 4.58 14.19
C ALA A 128 8.21 5.37 14.92
N LYS A 129 7.02 5.49 14.31
CA LYS A 129 5.85 6.09 14.98
C LYS A 129 5.44 5.33 16.24
N ALA A 130 5.42 4.01 16.18
CA ALA A 130 5.03 3.16 17.30
C ALA A 130 6.00 3.27 18.49
N LEU A 131 7.27 3.61 18.24
CA LEU A 131 8.28 3.92 19.25
C LEU A 131 8.20 5.35 19.78
N GLY A 132 7.24 6.16 19.32
CA GLY A 132 7.06 7.55 19.76
C GLY A 132 8.07 8.52 19.17
N ILE A 133 8.71 8.16 18.05
CA ILE A 133 9.69 9.02 17.38
C ILE A 133 8.96 10.20 16.73
N SER A 134 9.19 11.40 17.27
CA SER A 134 8.57 12.66 16.81
C SER A 134 9.10 13.15 15.46
N ALA A 135 10.30 12.69 15.06
CA ALA A 135 10.85 12.98 13.75
C ALA A 135 9.97 12.30 12.68
N LYS A 136 9.74 12.99 11.56
CA LYS A 136 9.05 12.44 10.38
C LYS A 136 10.09 12.06 9.32
N PRO A 137 10.78 10.91 9.44
CA PRO A 137 11.74 10.47 8.45
C PRO A 137 11.05 10.32 7.09
N LYS A 138 11.65 10.89 6.04
CA LYS A 138 11.11 10.86 4.68
C LYS A 138 11.68 9.69 3.88
N THR A 139 12.85 9.17 4.29
CA THR A 139 13.53 8.06 3.64
C THR A 139 13.69 6.86 4.58
N LYS A 140 13.93 5.68 3.99
CA LYS A 140 14.19 4.44 4.74
C LYS A 140 15.42 4.57 5.64
N LYS A 141 16.49 5.19 5.12
CA LYS A 141 17.73 5.43 5.86
C LYS A 141 17.50 6.35 7.07
N ASP A 142 16.72 7.41 6.90
CA ASP A 142 16.39 8.33 8.00
C ASP A 142 15.59 7.62 9.11
N ALA A 143 14.67 6.73 8.74
CA ALA A 143 13.88 5.98 9.71
C ALA A 143 14.75 5.03 10.55
N VAL A 144 15.67 4.31 9.90
CA VAL A 144 16.61 3.40 10.58
C VAL A 144 17.57 4.18 11.48
N ALA A 145 18.14 5.28 11.00
CA ALA A 145 19.06 6.11 11.76
C ALA A 145 18.39 6.69 13.02
N GLU A 146 17.14 7.11 12.92
CA GLU A 146 16.41 7.68 14.05
C GLU A 146 16.03 6.61 15.09
N ILE A 147 15.62 5.41 14.65
CA ILE A 147 15.38 4.27 15.57
C ILE A 147 16.68 3.92 16.32
N GLN A 148 17.82 3.85 15.61
CA GLN A 148 19.13 3.61 16.21
C GLN A 148 19.49 4.69 17.24
N ARG A 149 19.27 5.97 16.89
CA ARG A 149 19.55 7.10 17.77
C ARG A 149 18.77 7.00 19.09
N VAL A 150 17.47 6.72 19.01
CA VAL A 150 16.60 6.63 20.18
C VAL A 150 16.95 5.43 21.07
N MET A 151 17.28 4.28 20.48
CA MET A 151 17.77 3.11 21.24
C MET A 151 19.09 3.41 21.97
N THR A 152 20.05 4.00 21.26
CA THR A 152 21.38 4.34 21.82
C THR A 152 21.25 5.38 22.92
N GLN A 153 20.48 6.45 22.70
CA GLN A 153 20.25 7.50 23.70
C GLN A 153 19.58 6.95 24.97
N ARG A 154 18.68 5.97 24.84
CA ARG A 154 18.04 5.33 26.00
C ARG A 154 19.04 4.47 26.79
N LYS A 155 19.94 3.75 26.11
CA LYS A 155 21.03 3.01 26.77
C LYS A 155 22.01 3.94 27.49
N GLU A 156 22.46 5.00 26.82
CA GLU A 156 23.35 6.00 27.39
C GLU A 156 22.73 6.67 28.63
N THR A 157 21.44 7.01 28.56
CA THR A 157 20.71 7.59 29.71
C THR A 157 20.67 6.62 30.89
N PHE A 158 20.43 5.32 30.63
CA PHE A 158 20.45 4.29 31.66
C PHE A 158 21.85 4.12 32.28
N GLU A 159 22.90 4.09 31.46
CA GLU A 159 24.28 4.01 31.95
C GLU A 159 24.67 5.25 32.76
N ARG A 160 24.30 6.46 32.31
CA ARG A 160 24.55 7.73 33.02
C ARG A 160 23.79 7.87 34.35
N THR A 161 22.64 7.22 34.51
CA THR A 161 21.87 7.25 35.77
C THR A 161 22.40 6.22 36.79
N ARG A 162 23.32 5.35 36.37
CA ARG A 162 23.91 4.30 37.20
C ARG A 162 25.34 4.62 37.69
N PHE A 163 25.93 5.71 37.17
CA PHE A 163 27.12 6.36 37.71
C PHE A 163 26.71 7.41 38.74
#